data_AF-A0A943GLW7-F1
#
_entry.id   AF-A0A943GLW7-F1
#
_cell.length_a   1.000
_cell.length_b   1.000
_cell.length_c   1.000
_cell.angle_alpha   90.00
_cell.angle_beta   90.00
_cell.angle_gamma   90.00
#
_symmetry.space_group_name_H-M   'P 1'
#
loop_
_entity.id
_entity.type
_entity.pdbx_description
1 polymer ?
#
loop_
_entity_poly.entity_id
_entity_poly.type
_entity_poly.pdbx_seq_one_letter_code
_entity_poly.pdbx_strand_id
1 'polypeptide(L)' 'MINTEKLKPILEGYKAYFPQHWEDEKYKWEAVRHFQDHWDIEAEDFEEIFTIYLCKEPG' A
#
# COMPACT_ATOMS: atom_id res chain seq x y z
N MET A 1 1.90 -20.76 -5.22
CA MET A 1 1.80 -20.96 -3.75
C MET A 1 3.03 -20.35 -3.10
N ILE A 2 2.84 -19.53 -2.06
CA ILE A 2 3.95 -18.93 -1.32
C ILE A 2 4.57 -19.99 -0.41
N ASN A 3 5.91 -20.06 -0.36
CA ASN A 3 6.61 -20.95 0.55
C ASN A 3 6.65 -20.32 1.96
N THR A 4 5.78 -20.80 2.84
CA THR A 4 5.62 -20.31 4.21
C THR A 4 6.83 -20.58 5.10
N GLU A 5 7.57 -21.67 4.89
CA GLU A 5 8.78 -21.98 5.66
C GLU A 5 9.90 -20.97 5.40
N LYS A 6 10.06 -20.53 4.15
CA LYS A 6 11.00 -19.47 3.78
C LYS A 6 10.51 -18.08 4.18
N LEU A 7 9.20 -17.86 4.22
CA LEU A 7 8.62 -16.57 4.60
C LEU A 7 8.79 -16.27 6.09
N LYS A 8 8.70 -17.29 6.95
CA LYS A 8 8.76 -17.14 8.40
C LYS A 8 10.02 -16.40 8.91
N PRO A 9 11.25 -16.79 8.56
CA PRO A 9 12.45 -16.08 9.03
C PRO A 9 12.55 -14.65 8.48
N ILE A 10 12.02 -14.39 7.27
CA ILE A 10 11.98 -13.04 6.69
C ILE A 10 11.06 -12.13 7.52
N LEU A 11 9.88 -12.65 7.90
CA LEU A 11 8.94 -11.92 8.75
C LEU A 11 9.52 -11.64 10.14
N GLU A 12 10.22 -12.60 10.73
CA GLU A 12 10.90 -12.40 12.02
C GLU A 12 11.98 -11.32 11.92
N GLY A 13 12.79 -11.33 10.86
CA GLY A 13 13.79 -10.29 10.61
C GLY A 13 13.17 -8.91 10.40
N TYR A 14 12.10 -8.83 9.60
CA TYR A 14 11.38 -7.57 9.38
C TYR A 14 10.78 -7.02 10.68
N LYS A 15 10.16 -7.87 11.52
CA LYS A 15 9.62 -7.47 12.82
C LYS A 15 10.68 -6.90 13.77
N ALA A 16 11.90 -7.42 13.74
CA ALA A 16 13.01 -6.91 14.55
C ALA A 16 13.55 -5.57 14.02
N TYR A 17 13.58 -5.40 12.69
CA TYR A 17 14.00 -4.18 12.02
C TYR A 17 13.02 -3.01 12.23
N PHE A 18 11.73 -3.33 12.23
CA PHE A 18 10.63 -2.36 12.14
C PHE A 18 10.61 -1.25 13.21
N PRO A 19 10.78 -1.53 14.51
CA PRO A 19 10.67 -0.48 15.54
C PRO A 19 11.71 0.64 15.40
N GLN A 20 12.91 0.33 14.90
CA GLN A 20 13.98 1.31 14.72
C GLN A 20 13.77 2.21 13.49
N HIS A 21 12.94 1.76 12.55
CA HIS A 21 12.70 2.44 11.27
C HIS A 21 11.26 2.93 11.15
N TRP A 22 10.49 2.87 12.24
CA TRP A 22 9.07 3.23 12.22
C TRP A 22 8.85 4.65 11.70
N GLU A 23 9.62 5.63 12.17
CA GLU A 23 9.48 7.03 11.72
C GLU A 23 9.76 7.18 10.22
N ASP A 24 10.71 6.42 9.67
CA ASP A 24 11.04 6.43 8.24
C ASP A 24 10.01 5.67 7.39
N GLU A 25 9.27 4.71 7.97
CA GLU A 25 8.32 3.86 7.23
C GLU A 25 6.85 4.26 7.45
N LYS A 26 6.54 5.05 8.47
CA LYS A 26 5.17 5.42 8.86
C LYS A 26 4.34 5.96 7.70
N TYR A 27 4.92 6.81 6.86
CA TYR A 27 4.22 7.38 5.71
C TYR A 27 3.70 6.30 4.74
N LYS A 28 4.42 5.18 4.59
CA LYS A 28 4.00 4.06 3.72
C LYS A 28 2.73 3.42 4.28
N TRP A 29 2.67 3.23 5.60
CA TRP A 29 1.49 2.67 6.27
C TRP A 29 0.29 3.62 6.24
N GLU A 30 0.54 4.93 6.36
CA GLU A 30 -0.51 5.94 6.19
C GLU A 30 -1.06 5.94 4.76
N ALA A 31 -0.20 5.81 3.75
CA ALA A 31 -0.61 5.69 2.36
C ALA A 31 -1.40 4.41 2.09
N VAL A 32 -0.97 3.26 2.63
CA VAL A 32 -1.70 1.99 2.52
C VAL A 32 -3.07 2.08 3.18
N ARG A 33 -3.15 2.67 4.39
CA ARG A 33 -4.44 2.89 5.06
C ARG A 33 -5.34 3.82 4.26
N HIS A 34 -4.80 4.94 3.77
CA HIS A 34 -5.57 5.87 2.93
C HIS A 34 -6.13 5.16 1.69
N PHE A 35 -5.32 4.32 1.04
CA PHE A 35 -5.78 3.48 -0.05
C PHE A 35 -6.87 2.51 0.41
N GLN A 36 -6.69 1.75 1.49
CA GLN A 36 -7.71 0.81 1.98
C GLN A 36 -9.03 1.49 2.37
N ASP A 37 -8.98 2.68 2.95
CA ASP A 37 -10.17 3.41 3.43
C ASP A 37 -10.95 4.08 2.29
N HIS A 38 -10.28 4.45 1.18
CA HIS A 38 -10.88 5.25 0.10
C HIS A 38 -10.93 4.51 -1.25
N TRP A 39 -10.28 3.35 -1.36
CA TRP A 39 -10.33 2.53 -2.56
C TRP A 39 -11.59 1.68 -2.55
N ASP A 40 -12.59 2.15 -3.27
CA ASP A 40 -13.79 1.39 -3.61
C ASP A 40 -13.74 1.04 -5.09
N ILE A 41 -13.49 -0.25 -5.38
CA ILE A 41 -13.42 -0.76 -6.75
C ILE A 41 -14.79 -0.79 -7.43
N GLU A 42 -15.86 -0.74 -6.65
CA GLU A 42 -17.24 -0.75 -7.12
C GLU A 42 -17.84 0.66 -7.15
N ALA A 43 -17.05 1.71 -6.89
CA ALA A 43 -17.54 3.09 -6.96
C ALA A 43 -18.04 3.42 -8.37
N GLU A 44 -19.26 3.95 -8.46
CA GLU A 44 -19.93 4.23 -9.74
C GLU A 44 -19.15 5.26 -10.59
N ASP A 45 -18.41 6.15 -9.93
CA ASP A 45 -17.54 7.16 -10.51
C ASP A 45 -16.07 6.71 -10.64
N PHE A 46 -15.77 5.43 -10.39
CA PHE A 46 -14.39 4.91 -10.45
C PHE A 46 -13.75 5.14 -11.82
N GLU A 47 -14.47 4.91 -12.92
CA GLU A 47 -13.99 5.18 -14.29
C GLU A 47 -13.71 6.68 -14.51
N GLU A 48 -14.56 7.55 -13.96
CA GLU A 48 -14.45 9.00 -14.10
C GLU A 48 -13.28 9.56 -13.28
N ILE A 49 -13.13 9.14 -12.01
CA ILE A 49 -12.00 9.50 -11.14
C ILE A 49 -10.70 8.95 -11.72
N PHE A 50 -10.68 7.69 -12.17
CA PHE A 50 -9.50 7.09 -12.79
C PHE A 50 -9.05 7.89 -14.03
N THR A 51 -9.99 8.31 -14.88
CA THR A 51 -9.70 9.12 -16.07
C THR A 51 -9.18 10.51 -15.72
N ILE A 52 -9.77 11.17 -14.71
CA ILE A 52 -9.37 12.53 -14.30
C ILE A 52 -7.97 12.56 -13.67
N TYR A 53 -7.64 11.57 -12.84
CA TYR A 53 -6.40 11.59 -12.05
C TYR A 53 -5.23 10.89 -12.72
N LEU A 54 -5.46 9.90 -13.59
CA LEU A 54 -4.40 9.09 -14.20
C LEU A 54 -4.28 9.25 -15.72
N CYS A 55 -5.31 9.76 -16.41
CA CYS A 55 -5.29 9.96 -17.87
C CYS A 55 -5.23 11.43 -18.31
N LYS A 56 -5.16 12.39 -17.39
CA LYS A 56 -4.79 13.76 -17.78
C LYS A 56 -3.28 13.84 -17.98
N GLU A 57 -2.85 13.92 -19.24
CA GLU A 57 -1.46 14.28 -19.55
C GLU A 57 -1.11 15.61 -18.88
N PRO A 58 0.09 15.74 -18.28
CA PRO A 58 0.60 17.03 -17.90
C PRO A 58 0.86 17.83 -19.19
N GLY A 59 0.03 18.85 -19.42
CA GLY A 59 0.33 19.89 -20.42
C GLY A 59 1.56 20.70 -20.04
#